data_AF-N1R0R9-F1
#
_entry.id   AF-N1R0R9-F1
#
_cell.length_a   1.000
_cell.length_b   1.000
_cell.length_c   1.000
_cell.angle_alpha   90.00
_cell.angle_beta   90.00
_cell.angle_gamma   90.00
#
_symmetry.space_group_name_H-M   'P 1'
#
loop_
_entity.id
_entity.type
_entity.pdbx_description
1 polymer ?
#
loop_
_entity_poly.entity_id
_entity_poly.type
_entity_poly.pdbx_seq_one_letter_code
_entity_poly.pdbx_strand_id
1 'polypeptide(L)'
;MVAEGEEKEKMVMLRSEDGVDFLLSEAEAEAHCGRKIKIMMKYDSEDHIIPSDDGGGEINYCLIRLPVRGDTLSKVIDYSKMHASGSHDLTHWDAEFIAGFNHEALFDLILSVFAPELDEETIAKRLQDSTTCSSDKEELPCSETPCSMQELELEEKALHALDIVRCQEFTGYDPKVNAYTRTRFDIFNLAFFDLDKESDFCRGPRLNMIPSPIRDSIVGSCVNVITLKVKESEVGFPIKVFGTVVARDQVDYRCVYLFRRERGDPQLITSADGKLTLMDPCRGLVPEDRIYFEMDLKIVRDGGEVEDFSKGVIVFNRARLPNDKQTMGVSLNSYLSRVEVRCAYVVYPIEATIEVNILKGPCSVSRVIAATTKNYEYSMDLYNGGEAAAEVEARTVPLSRRVVAVPLGRSTEMMHYRLGSALVEVKLVWTAVPRRERQDMIKDVGDESLLM
;
A
#
# COMPACT_ATOMS: atom_id res chain seq x y z
N MET A 1 30.59 -47.82 27.26
CA MET A 1 30.02 -47.70 25.91
C MET A 1 28.54 -47.46 26.10
N VAL A 2 28.15 -46.18 26.12
CA VAL A 2 26.74 -45.77 26.08
C VAL A 2 26.37 -45.80 24.60
N ALA A 3 25.33 -46.57 24.26
CA ALA A 3 24.78 -46.56 22.92
C ALA A 3 24.22 -45.17 22.65
N GLU A 4 24.78 -44.48 21.66
CA GLU A 4 24.17 -43.31 21.05
C GLU A 4 22.81 -43.74 20.52
N GLY A 5 21.74 -43.13 21.03
CA GLY A 5 20.41 -43.32 20.46
C GLY A 5 20.42 -42.70 19.07
N GLU A 6 20.13 -43.49 18.04
CA GLU A 6 19.83 -42.98 16.71
C GLU A 6 18.62 -42.03 16.84
N GLU A 7 18.84 -40.73 16.66
CA GLU A 7 17.78 -39.76 16.42
C GLU A 7 17.04 -40.22 15.15
N LYS A 8 15.81 -40.69 15.29
CA LYS A 8 14.98 -41.06 14.14
C LYS A 8 14.74 -39.80 13.31
N GLU A 9 15.17 -39.84 12.05
CA GLU A 9 14.99 -38.76 11.08
C GLU A 9 13.48 -38.45 10.93
N LYS A 10 13.09 -37.22 11.27
CA LYS A 10 11.70 -36.76 11.12
C LYS A 10 11.42 -36.54 9.64
N MET A 11 10.32 -37.09 9.16
CA MET A 11 9.95 -37.01 7.74
C MET A 11 8.86 -35.95 7.51
N VAL A 12 8.78 -35.45 6.29
CA VAL A 12 7.74 -34.53 5.82
C VAL A 12 7.10 -35.16 4.60
N MET A 13 5.78 -35.35 4.64
CA MET A 13 5.00 -35.84 3.52
C MET A 13 4.31 -34.68 2.84
N LEU A 14 4.70 -34.36 1.60
CA LEU A 14 3.98 -33.40 0.76
C LEU A 14 2.96 -34.17 -0.09
N ARG A 15 1.68 -33.92 0.14
CA ARG A 15 0.58 -34.52 -0.63
C ARG A 15 0.03 -33.53 -1.63
N SER A 16 0.07 -33.88 -2.91
CA SER A 16 -0.53 -33.12 -4.00
C SER A 16 -2.07 -33.17 -3.95
N GLU A 17 -2.72 -32.30 -4.73
CA GLU A 17 -4.17 -32.22 -4.84
C GLU A 17 -4.78 -33.53 -5.38
N ASP A 18 -4.11 -34.14 -6.36
CA ASP A 18 -4.47 -35.44 -6.95
C ASP A 18 -4.03 -36.64 -6.09
N GLY A 19 -3.54 -36.41 -4.87
CA GLY A 19 -3.25 -37.44 -3.88
C GLY A 19 -1.92 -38.16 -4.05
N VAL A 20 -0.98 -37.57 -4.80
CA VAL A 20 0.40 -38.06 -4.94
C VAL A 20 1.22 -37.60 -3.74
N ASP A 21 1.90 -38.56 -3.11
CA ASP A 21 2.67 -38.37 -1.89
C ASP A 21 4.17 -38.30 -2.19
N PHE A 22 4.82 -37.23 -1.72
CA PHE A 22 6.28 -37.03 -1.78
C PHE A 22 6.84 -37.00 -0.36
N LEU A 23 7.59 -38.04 0.00
CA LEU A 23 8.26 -38.11 1.29
C LEU A 23 9.66 -37.48 1.18
N LEU A 24 9.94 -36.54 2.08
CA LEU A 24 11.22 -35.84 2.21
C LEU A 24 11.69 -35.95 3.65
N SER A 25 13.01 -35.92 3.89
CA SER A 25 13.47 -35.67 5.25
C SER A 25 13.22 -34.22 5.67
N GLU A 26 13.13 -33.95 6.98
CA GLU A 26 13.01 -32.58 7.48
C GLU A 26 14.16 -31.69 6.99
N ALA A 27 15.39 -32.23 6.93
CA ALA A 27 16.55 -31.51 6.39
C ALA A 27 16.42 -31.22 4.89
N GLU A 28 15.88 -32.16 4.10
CA GLU A 28 15.60 -31.93 2.68
C GLU A 28 14.50 -30.89 2.49
N ALA A 29 13.44 -30.93 3.30
CA ALA A 29 12.37 -29.94 3.23
C ALA A 29 12.87 -28.54 3.67
N GLU A 30 13.73 -28.46 4.68
CA GLU A 30 14.37 -27.21 5.07
C GLU A 30 15.36 -26.68 4.03
N ALA A 31 16.10 -27.54 3.34
CA ALA A 31 17.05 -27.12 2.32
C ALA A 31 16.37 -26.76 0.99
N HIS A 32 15.33 -27.50 0.62
CA HIS A 32 14.82 -27.56 -0.75
C HIS A 32 13.35 -27.15 -0.88
N CYS A 33 12.58 -26.89 0.17
CA CYS A 33 11.20 -26.46 -0.02
C CYS A 33 11.04 -24.94 0.04
N GLY A 34 10.00 -24.43 -0.65
CA GLY A 34 9.63 -23.03 -0.61
C GLY A 34 9.26 -22.57 0.80
N ARG A 35 9.31 -21.26 1.03
CA ARG A 35 9.09 -20.63 2.35
C ARG A 35 7.76 -21.04 3.01
N LYS A 36 6.73 -21.29 2.22
CA LYS A 36 5.41 -21.75 2.69
C LYS A 36 5.48 -23.09 3.43
N ILE A 37 6.11 -24.09 2.83
CA ILE A 37 6.30 -25.43 3.41
C ILE A 37 7.07 -25.33 4.74
N LYS A 38 8.12 -24.50 4.81
CA LYS A 38 8.89 -24.28 6.05
C LYS A 38 8.08 -23.67 7.18
N ILE A 39 7.15 -22.77 6.87
CA ILE A 39 6.25 -22.16 7.86
C ILE A 39 5.25 -23.21 8.36
N MET A 40 4.65 -23.97 7.45
CA MET A 40 3.70 -25.03 7.80
C MET A 40 4.34 -26.14 8.64
N MET A 41 5.58 -26.55 8.31
CA MET A 41 6.37 -27.47 9.14
C MET A 41 6.54 -26.99 10.59
N LYS A 42 6.64 -25.67 10.79
CA LYS A 42 6.92 -25.07 12.10
C LYS A 42 5.66 -24.85 12.95
N TYR A 43 4.50 -24.63 12.32
CA TYR A 43 3.28 -24.17 13.01
C TYR A 43 2.07 -25.10 12.87
N ASP A 44 2.08 -26.04 11.92
CA ASP A 44 0.90 -26.85 11.55
C ASP A 44 1.21 -28.36 11.53
N SER A 45 2.20 -28.80 12.32
CA SER A 45 2.64 -30.20 12.32
C SER A 45 1.68 -31.09 13.10
N GLU A 46 0.72 -31.71 12.43
CA GLU A 46 0.09 -32.94 12.91
C GLU A 46 1.02 -34.12 12.61
N ASP A 47 1.56 -34.75 13.66
CA ASP A 47 2.41 -35.94 13.53
C ASP A 47 1.55 -37.16 13.15
N HIS A 48 1.82 -37.74 11.98
CA HIS A 48 1.18 -38.97 11.52
C HIS A 48 2.13 -40.16 11.59
N ILE A 49 1.62 -41.30 12.06
CA ILE A 49 2.37 -42.56 12.19
C ILE A 49 1.79 -43.56 11.20
N ILE A 50 2.62 -44.06 10.27
CA ILE A 50 2.30 -45.23 9.43
C ILE A 50 3.22 -46.39 9.83
N PRO A 51 2.68 -47.61 10.02
CA PRO A 51 3.51 -48.80 10.20
C PRO A 51 4.26 -49.15 8.92
N SER A 52 5.58 -49.37 9.01
CA SER A 52 6.41 -49.76 7.87
C SER A 52 6.02 -51.15 7.33
N ASP A 53 5.86 -51.30 6.01
CA ASP A 53 5.50 -52.57 5.36
C ASP A 53 6.58 -53.68 5.48
N ASP A 54 7.80 -53.32 5.81
CA ASP A 54 8.99 -54.18 5.93
C ASP A 54 9.28 -54.66 7.37
N GLY A 55 8.36 -54.42 8.31
CA GLY A 55 8.44 -54.95 9.68
C GLY A 55 9.56 -54.33 10.53
N GLY A 56 10.07 -53.16 10.12
CA GLY A 56 11.26 -52.51 10.64
C GLY A 56 11.06 -51.15 11.31
N GLY A 57 9.84 -50.74 11.71
CA GLY A 57 9.63 -49.59 12.61
C GLY A 57 8.47 -48.64 12.23
N GLU A 58 8.12 -47.75 13.15
CA GLU A 58 7.16 -46.66 12.91
C GLU A 58 7.85 -45.47 12.23
N ILE A 59 7.31 -45.01 11.09
CA ILE A 59 7.74 -43.78 10.41
C ILE A 59 6.84 -42.64 10.89
N ASN A 60 7.44 -41.63 11.53
CA ASN A 60 6.77 -40.41 11.94
C ASN A 60 6.97 -39.33 10.88
N TYR A 61 5.88 -38.77 10.36
CA TYR A 61 5.96 -37.70 9.36
C TYR A 61 4.93 -36.59 9.61
N CYS A 62 5.31 -35.37 9.23
CA CYS A 62 4.42 -34.21 9.17
C CYS A 62 3.71 -34.20 7.80
N LEU A 63 2.37 -34.27 7.77
CA LEU A 63 1.63 -34.21 6.51
C LEU A 63 1.33 -32.76 6.12
N ILE A 64 1.73 -32.40 4.91
CA ILE A 64 1.48 -31.10 4.30
C ILE A 64 0.70 -31.32 3.01
N ARG A 65 -0.52 -30.78 2.93
CA ARG A 65 -1.36 -30.85 1.73
C ARG A 65 -1.14 -29.60 0.88
N LEU A 66 -0.89 -29.80 -0.40
CA LEU A 66 -0.60 -28.73 -1.34
C LEU A 66 -1.63 -28.77 -2.48
N PRO A 67 -2.26 -27.62 -2.82
CA PRO A 67 -3.25 -27.53 -3.89
C PRO A 67 -2.53 -27.42 -5.26
N VAL A 68 -1.77 -28.45 -5.59
CA VAL A 68 -0.96 -28.53 -6.82
C VAL A 68 -0.97 -29.97 -7.26
N ARG A 69 -1.02 -30.23 -8.56
CA ARG A 69 -0.93 -31.58 -9.11
C ARG A 69 0.46 -32.19 -8.87
N GLY A 70 0.52 -33.52 -8.76
CA GLY A 70 1.75 -34.23 -8.43
C GLY A 70 2.88 -34.04 -9.46
N ASP A 71 2.55 -33.91 -10.75
CA ASP A 71 3.51 -33.66 -11.81
C ASP A 71 4.16 -32.27 -11.70
N THR A 72 3.40 -31.24 -11.37
CA THR A 72 3.90 -29.90 -11.08
C THR A 72 4.71 -29.90 -9.78
N LEU A 73 4.20 -30.52 -8.71
CA LEU A 73 4.89 -30.60 -7.42
C LEU A 73 6.25 -31.30 -7.52
N SER A 74 6.35 -32.39 -8.29
CA SER A 74 7.64 -33.06 -8.54
C SER A 74 8.65 -32.12 -9.19
N LYS A 75 8.24 -31.33 -10.18
CA LYS A 75 9.13 -30.38 -10.84
C LYS A 75 9.54 -29.23 -9.91
N VAL A 76 8.65 -28.77 -9.02
CA VAL A 76 8.98 -27.76 -7.97
C VAL A 76 10.12 -28.27 -7.09
N ILE A 77 10.02 -29.53 -6.66
CA ILE A 77 11.03 -30.18 -5.81
C ILE A 77 12.35 -30.28 -6.57
N ASP A 78 12.32 -30.68 -7.84
CA ASP A 78 13.52 -30.79 -8.69
C ASP A 78 14.20 -29.43 -8.93
N TYR A 79 13.43 -28.38 -9.23
CA TYR A 79 13.93 -27.00 -9.33
C TYR A 79 14.64 -26.58 -8.05
N SER A 80 14.01 -26.82 -6.91
CA SER A 80 14.51 -26.34 -5.64
C SER A 80 15.74 -27.12 -5.17
N LYS A 81 15.83 -28.42 -5.50
CA LYS A 81 17.06 -29.22 -5.33
C LYS A 81 18.21 -28.67 -6.17
N MET A 82 17.94 -28.30 -7.42
CA MET A 82 18.95 -27.74 -8.33
C MET A 82 19.48 -26.39 -7.84
N HIS A 83 18.63 -25.50 -7.35
CA HIS A 83 19.04 -24.20 -6.81
C HIS A 83 19.72 -24.29 -5.44
N ALA A 84 19.44 -25.32 -4.66
CA ALA A 84 20.14 -25.58 -3.39
C ALA A 84 21.54 -26.20 -3.57
N SER A 85 21.88 -26.69 -4.77
CA SER A 85 23.18 -27.33 -5.06
C SER A 85 24.38 -26.37 -5.10
N GLY A 86 24.15 -25.06 -5.00
CA GLY A 86 25.21 -24.04 -4.89
C GLY A 86 25.85 -23.58 -6.21
N SER A 87 25.23 -23.86 -7.36
CA SER A 87 25.70 -23.35 -8.66
C SER A 87 25.44 -21.84 -8.79
N HIS A 88 26.45 -21.07 -9.21
CA HIS A 88 26.41 -19.60 -9.20
C HIS A 88 25.86 -18.94 -10.47
N ASP A 89 25.58 -19.71 -11.53
CA ASP A 89 24.84 -19.21 -12.70
C ASP A 89 23.99 -20.33 -13.29
N LEU A 90 22.68 -20.22 -13.08
CA LEU A 90 21.68 -21.17 -13.56
C LEU A 90 20.77 -20.57 -14.63
N THR A 91 21.03 -19.35 -15.12
CA THR A 91 20.09 -18.65 -16.02
C THR A 91 19.72 -19.45 -17.27
N HIS A 92 20.66 -20.17 -17.88
CA HIS A 92 20.37 -21.04 -19.02
C HIS A 92 19.53 -22.27 -18.62
N TRP A 93 19.86 -22.86 -17.47
CA TRP A 93 19.13 -24.01 -16.94
C TRP A 93 17.70 -23.62 -16.52
N ASP A 94 17.53 -22.46 -15.90
CA ASP A 94 16.22 -21.88 -15.55
C ASP A 94 15.37 -21.65 -16.79
N ALA A 95 15.96 -21.12 -17.86
CA ALA A 95 15.27 -20.92 -19.12
C ALA A 95 14.82 -22.25 -19.76
N GLU A 96 15.68 -23.28 -19.78
CA GLU A 96 15.32 -24.61 -20.27
C GLU A 96 14.28 -25.30 -19.39
N PHE A 97 14.41 -25.15 -18.07
CA PHE A 97 13.49 -25.70 -17.08
C PHE A 97 12.09 -25.10 -17.24
N ILE A 98 11.99 -23.77 -17.30
CA ILE A 98 10.73 -23.05 -17.54
C ILE A 98 10.15 -23.41 -18.91
N ALA A 99 10.98 -23.54 -19.95
CA ALA A 99 10.53 -23.95 -21.28
C ALA A 99 9.93 -25.37 -21.33
N GLY A 100 10.21 -26.20 -20.31
CA GLY A 100 9.62 -27.53 -20.14
C GLY A 100 8.20 -27.55 -19.54
N PHE A 101 7.62 -26.39 -19.22
CA PHE A 101 6.24 -26.27 -18.75
C PHE A 101 5.30 -25.81 -19.87
N ASN A 102 4.10 -26.38 -19.90
CA ASN A 102 2.98 -25.72 -20.57
C ASN A 102 2.49 -24.56 -19.69
N HIS A 103 1.66 -23.66 -20.24
CA HIS A 103 1.22 -22.47 -19.52
C HIS A 103 0.47 -22.83 -18.22
N GLU A 104 -0.36 -23.87 -18.24
CA GLU A 104 -1.14 -24.35 -17.08
C GLU A 104 -0.22 -24.79 -15.92
N ALA A 105 0.74 -25.68 -16.19
CA ALA A 105 1.67 -26.15 -15.17
C ALA A 105 2.61 -25.04 -14.66
N LEU A 106 2.90 -24.03 -15.49
CA LEU A 106 3.67 -22.85 -15.07
C LEU A 106 2.85 -21.95 -14.12
N PHE A 107 1.56 -21.78 -14.37
CA PHE A 107 0.68 -21.04 -13.46
C PHE A 107 0.51 -21.78 -12.12
N ASP A 108 0.26 -23.09 -12.16
CA ASP A 108 0.18 -23.92 -10.95
C ASP A 108 1.49 -23.87 -10.14
N LEU A 109 2.64 -23.83 -10.82
CA LEU A 109 3.94 -23.64 -10.19
C LEU A 109 4.04 -22.28 -9.47
N ILE A 110 3.65 -21.19 -10.12
CA ILE A 110 3.69 -19.84 -9.51
C ILE A 110 2.73 -19.76 -8.31
N LEU A 111 1.49 -20.25 -8.48
CA LEU A 111 0.47 -20.28 -7.42
C LEU A 111 0.95 -21.09 -6.22
N SER A 112 1.57 -22.25 -6.44
CA SER A 112 2.05 -23.11 -5.34
C SER A 112 3.24 -22.55 -4.57
N VAL A 113 4.18 -21.91 -5.26
CA VAL A 113 5.43 -21.41 -4.67
C VAL A 113 5.22 -20.08 -3.94
N PHE A 114 4.39 -19.20 -4.51
CA PHE A 114 4.33 -17.79 -4.08
C PHE A 114 3.00 -17.34 -3.49
N ALA A 115 1.89 -18.11 -3.63
CA ALA A 115 0.63 -17.69 -3.03
C ALA A 115 0.72 -17.69 -1.50
N PRO A 116 0.50 -16.54 -0.82
CA PRO A 116 0.28 -16.55 0.61
C PRO A 116 -1.01 -17.32 0.92
N GLU A 117 -1.06 -18.04 2.03
CA GLU A 117 -2.34 -18.38 2.64
C GLU A 117 -3.01 -17.06 3.04
N LEU A 118 -3.84 -16.54 2.15
CA LEU A 118 -4.90 -15.67 2.56
C LEU A 118 -5.95 -16.61 3.15
N ASP A 119 -6.05 -16.63 4.47
CA ASP A 119 -7.12 -17.37 5.12
C ASP A 119 -8.48 -16.91 4.51
N GLU A 120 -9.45 -17.82 4.35
CA GLU A 120 -10.75 -17.52 3.75
C GLU A 120 -11.49 -16.38 4.47
N GLU A 121 -11.26 -16.18 5.76
CA GLU A 121 -11.73 -15.06 6.58
C GLU A 121 -11.02 -13.74 6.22
N THR A 122 -9.72 -13.77 5.87
CA THR A 122 -8.97 -12.62 5.34
C THR A 122 -9.41 -12.26 3.92
N ILE A 123 -9.68 -13.24 3.05
CA ILE A 123 -10.27 -13.02 1.72
C ILE A 123 -11.70 -12.51 1.84
N ALA A 124 -12.54 -13.12 2.68
CA ALA A 124 -13.92 -12.69 2.92
C ALA A 124 -13.97 -11.27 3.52
N LYS A 125 -13.01 -10.91 4.37
CA LYS A 125 -12.87 -9.55 4.91
C LYS A 125 -12.36 -8.56 3.85
N ARG A 126 -11.48 -8.99 2.93
CA ARG A 126 -11.01 -8.19 1.77
C ARG A 126 -12.08 -8.02 0.69
N LEU A 127 -12.93 -9.02 0.48
CA LEU A 127 -14.06 -9.00 -0.46
C LEU A 127 -15.25 -8.24 0.11
N GLN A 128 -15.62 -8.41 1.39
CA GLN A 128 -16.61 -7.54 2.05
C GLN A 128 -16.17 -6.07 2.07
N ASP A 129 -14.86 -5.84 2.04
CA ASP A 129 -14.24 -4.54 1.95
C ASP A 129 -14.26 -3.94 0.53
N SER A 130 -14.50 -4.74 -0.52
CA SER A 130 -14.61 -4.30 -1.93
C SER A 130 -16.05 -4.28 -2.47
N THR A 131 -17.00 -5.01 -1.87
CA THR A 131 -18.38 -5.16 -2.39
C THR A 131 -19.31 -3.98 -2.18
N THR A 132 -18.86 -2.84 -1.66
CA THR A 132 -19.72 -1.64 -1.61
C THR A 132 -19.80 -0.87 -2.92
N CYS A 133 -19.09 -1.29 -3.98
CA CYS A 133 -19.22 -0.71 -5.31
C CYS A 133 -20.02 -1.65 -6.25
N SER A 134 -21.10 -1.10 -6.82
CA SER A 134 -22.07 -1.70 -7.75
C SER A 134 -23.26 -2.45 -7.15
N SER A 135 -24.43 -1.82 -7.30
CA SER A 135 -25.76 -2.40 -7.13
C SER A 135 -26.25 -3.03 -8.43
N ASP A 136 -27.05 -4.09 -8.27
CA ASP A 136 -28.01 -4.68 -9.21
C ASP A 136 -27.44 -5.42 -10.44
N LYS A 137 -27.31 -6.75 -10.33
CA LYS A 137 -27.27 -7.66 -11.48
C LYS A 137 -28.62 -8.38 -11.58
N GLU A 138 -29.41 -8.04 -12.60
CA GLU A 138 -30.51 -8.87 -13.09
C GLU A 138 -29.93 -10.05 -13.89
N GLU A 139 -30.31 -11.27 -13.53
CA GLU A 139 -29.92 -12.50 -14.22
C GLU A 139 -30.64 -12.61 -15.59
N LEU A 140 -29.86 -12.80 -16.66
CA LEU A 140 -30.34 -13.20 -17.98
C LEU A 140 -29.75 -14.58 -18.36
N PRO A 141 -30.49 -15.45 -19.07
CA PRO A 141 -30.16 -16.86 -19.19
C PRO A 141 -29.10 -17.13 -20.29
N CYS A 142 -28.12 -17.97 -19.94
CA CYS A 142 -26.99 -18.35 -20.79
C CYS A 142 -27.36 -19.39 -21.86
N SER A 143 -26.82 -19.22 -23.07
CA SER A 143 -26.66 -20.27 -24.07
C SER A 143 -25.21 -20.75 -24.06
N GLU A 144 -25.01 -22.02 -23.70
CA GLU A 144 -23.69 -22.65 -23.53
C GLU A 144 -22.96 -22.87 -24.86
N THR A 145 -21.70 -22.41 -24.93
CA THR A 145 -20.71 -22.88 -25.91
C THR A 145 -19.51 -23.42 -25.11
N PRO A 146 -19.08 -24.70 -25.26
CA PRO A 146 -18.11 -25.32 -24.35
C PRO A 146 -16.66 -24.83 -24.49
N CYS A 147 -16.35 -24.01 -25.50
CA CYS A 147 -14.98 -23.60 -25.83
C CYS A 147 -14.52 -22.35 -25.05
N SER A 148 -15.43 -21.55 -24.49
CA SER A 148 -15.07 -20.28 -23.83
C SER A 148 -14.66 -20.42 -22.37
N MET A 149 -15.10 -21.47 -21.66
CA MET A 149 -14.86 -21.57 -20.21
C MET A 149 -13.41 -21.95 -19.86
N GLN A 150 -12.77 -22.81 -20.65
CA GLN A 150 -11.37 -23.20 -20.43
C GLN A 150 -10.38 -22.07 -20.75
N GLU A 151 -10.67 -21.26 -21.77
CA GLU A 151 -9.85 -20.09 -22.10
C GLU A 151 -9.97 -19.00 -21.03
N LEU A 152 -11.18 -18.77 -20.49
CA LEU A 152 -11.40 -17.86 -19.37
C LEU A 152 -10.67 -18.31 -18.10
N GLU A 153 -10.73 -19.60 -17.76
CA GLU A 153 -10.02 -20.16 -16.60
C GLU A 153 -8.49 -20.00 -16.73
N LEU A 154 -7.95 -20.19 -17.94
CA LEU A 154 -6.52 -19.99 -18.20
C LEU A 154 -6.13 -18.50 -18.11
N GLU A 155 -6.98 -17.59 -18.58
CA GLU A 155 -6.77 -16.15 -18.47
C GLU A 155 -6.78 -15.71 -16.99
N GLU A 156 -7.76 -16.15 -16.20
CA GLU A 156 -7.83 -15.89 -14.75
C GLU A 156 -6.57 -16.39 -14.03
N LYS A 157 -6.16 -17.64 -14.27
CA LYS A 157 -4.94 -18.21 -13.70
C LYS A 157 -3.69 -17.40 -14.08
N ALA A 158 -3.62 -16.93 -15.33
CA ALA A 158 -2.51 -16.10 -15.78
C ALA A 158 -2.46 -14.76 -15.06
N LEU A 159 -3.61 -14.10 -14.91
CA LEU A 159 -3.72 -12.82 -14.23
C LEU A 159 -3.39 -12.94 -12.74
N HIS A 160 -3.87 -13.98 -12.08
CA HIS A 160 -3.55 -14.23 -10.67
C HIS A 160 -2.05 -14.53 -10.49
N ALA A 161 -1.46 -15.34 -11.37
CA ALA A 161 -0.01 -15.58 -11.34
C ALA A 161 0.79 -14.28 -11.52
N LEU A 162 0.39 -13.41 -12.45
CA LEU A 162 1.03 -12.10 -12.66
C LEU A 162 0.89 -11.20 -11.43
N ASP A 163 -0.30 -11.15 -10.81
CA ASP A 163 -0.52 -10.38 -9.59
C ASP A 163 0.37 -10.86 -8.43
N ILE A 164 0.50 -12.18 -8.25
CA ILE A 164 1.35 -12.75 -7.20
C ILE A 164 2.81 -12.35 -7.42
N VAL A 165 3.32 -12.49 -8.65
CA VAL A 165 4.68 -12.08 -9.00
C VAL A 165 4.87 -10.59 -8.72
N ARG A 166 3.89 -9.77 -9.13
CA ARG A 166 3.91 -8.33 -8.90
C ARG A 166 3.94 -7.99 -7.41
N CYS A 167 3.08 -8.63 -6.62
CA CYS A 167 3.02 -8.48 -5.16
C CYS A 167 4.32 -8.89 -4.47
N GLN A 168 5.04 -9.87 -5.03
CA GLN A 168 6.34 -10.26 -4.48
C GLN A 168 7.40 -9.18 -4.61
N GLU A 169 7.41 -8.41 -5.70
CA GLU A 169 8.40 -7.35 -5.91
C GLU A 169 8.44 -6.31 -4.78
N PHE A 170 7.32 -6.13 -4.09
CA PHE A 170 7.19 -5.21 -2.96
C PHE A 170 6.85 -5.89 -1.63
N THR A 171 7.03 -7.20 -1.54
CA THR A 171 6.95 -7.92 -0.27
C THR A 171 8.32 -7.91 0.41
N GLY A 172 8.39 -7.38 1.63
CA GLY A 172 9.64 -7.27 2.40
C GLY A 172 9.45 -7.71 3.84
N TYR A 173 10.53 -8.16 4.48
CA TYR A 173 10.51 -8.48 5.90
C TYR A 173 10.51 -7.19 6.72
N ASP A 174 9.47 -6.98 7.52
CA ASP A 174 9.38 -5.87 8.45
C ASP A 174 9.76 -6.37 9.85
N PRO A 175 10.93 -5.96 10.39
CA PRO A 175 11.42 -6.43 11.68
C PRO A 175 10.56 -5.97 12.85
N LYS A 176 9.80 -4.88 12.70
CA LYS A 176 8.98 -4.32 13.79
C LYS A 176 7.75 -5.16 14.07
N VAL A 177 7.15 -5.70 13.02
CA VAL A 177 5.99 -6.60 13.11
C VAL A 177 6.39 -8.07 13.06
N ASN A 178 7.69 -8.36 12.86
CA ASN A 178 8.24 -9.72 12.78
C ASN A 178 7.54 -10.58 11.71
N ALA A 179 7.23 -9.96 10.57
CA ALA A 179 6.50 -10.60 9.49
C ALA A 179 6.91 -10.02 8.14
N TYR A 180 6.66 -10.76 7.07
CA TYR A 180 6.78 -10.21 5.72
C TYR A 180 5.49 -9.50 5.37
N THR A 181 5.62 -8.26 4.91
CA THR A 181 4.50 -7.40 4.60
C THR A 181 4.60 -6.92 3.16
N ARG A 182 3.44 -6.79 2.51
CA ARG A 182 3.33 -6.07 1.25
C ARG A 182 3.46 -4.59 1.55
N THR A 183 4.47 -3.97 0.95
CA THR A 183 4.83 -2.58 1.27
C THR A 183 4.13 -1.54 0.40
N ARG A 184 3.38 -1.98 -0.62
CA ARG A 184 2.64 -1.15 -1.57
C ARG A 184 1.18 -1.62 -1.69
N PHE A 185 0.34 -0.78 -2.28
CA PHE A 185 -1.07 -1.03 -2.52
C PHE A 185 -1.29 -2.29 -3.34
N ASP A 186 -2.20 -3.15 -2.90
CA ASP A 186 -2.43 -4.52 -3.39
C ASP A 186 -3.90 -4.98 -3.29
N ILE A 187 -4.85 -4.04 -3.38
CA ILE A 187 -6.28 -4.33 -3.16
C ILE A 187 -6.93 -5.00 -4.38
N PHE A 188 -6.42 -4.72 -5.58
CA PHE A 188 -6.87 -5.29 -6.85
C PHE A 188 -5.76 -6.10 -7.48
N ASN A 189 -6.10 -6.88 -8.50
CA ASN A 189 -5.09 -7.50 -9.36
C ASN A 189 -4.28 -6.41 -10.08
N LEU A 190 -2.96 -6.40 -9.84
CA LEU A 190 -2.02 -5.39 -10.31
C LEU A 190 -1.24 -5.80 -11.56
N ALA A 191 -1.61 -6.90 -12.22
CA ALA A 191 -0.84 -7.47 -13.33
C ALA A 191 -0.38 -6.44 -14.38
N PHE A 192 -1.21 -5.44 -14.65
CA PHE A 192 -0.93 -4.37 -15.61
C PHE A 192 -0.91 -2.96 -15.02
N PHE A 193 -1.06 -2.85 -13.70
CA PHE A 193 -1.16 -1.54 -13.05
C PHE A 193 0.22 -0.93 -12.78
N ASP A 194 0.46 0.26 -13.31
CA ASP A 194 1.65 1.04 -13.00
C ASP A 194 1.48 1.78 -11.66
N LEU A 195 2.01 1.15 -10.60
CA LEU A 195 2.01 1.71 -9.25
C LEU A 195 2.75 3.05 -9.14
N ASP A 196 3.68 3.37 -10.04
CA ASP A 196 4.48 4.60 -9.96
C ASP A 196 3.88 5.75 -10.78
N LYS A 197 2.80 5.48 -11.52
CA LYS A 197 2.12 6.49 -12.34
C LYS A 197 1.43 7.53 -11.47
N GLU A 198 1.72 8.79 -11.74
CA GLU A 198 1.07 9.94 -11.09
C GLU A 198 -0.35 10.16 -11.60
N SER A 199 -1.21 10.71 -10.73
CA SER A 199 -2.56 11.10 -11.13
C SER A 199 -2.51 12.22 -12.16
N ASP A 200 -3.18 12.02 -13.30
CA ASP A 200 -3.26 13.03 -14.36
C ASP A 200 -4.30 14.13 -14.04
N PHE A 201 -5.11 13.93 -13.00
CA PHE A 201 -6.14 14.87 -12.60
C PHE A 201 -5.55 16.07 -11.85
N CYS A 202 -5.78 17.25 -12.39
CA CYS A 202 -5.48 18.53 -11.76
C CYS A 202 -6.72 19.15 -11.10
N ARG A 203 -6.53 20.25 -10.36
CA ARG A 203 -7.59 21.05 -9.70
C ARG A 203 -8.79 21.35 -10.60
N GLY A 204 -9.96 21.49 -9.97
CA GLY A 204 -11.21 21.74 -10.69
C GLY A 204 -11.33 23.16 -11.23
N PRO A 205 -12.38 23.43 -12.03
CA PRO A 205 -12.66 24.77 -12.51
C PRO A 205 -13.09 25.70 -11.36
N ARG A 206 -13.05 27.02 -11.61
CA ARG A 206 -13.50 28.02 -10.64
C ARG A 206 -14.98 27.84 -10.32
N LEU A 207 -15.38 28.11 -9.08
CA LEU A 207 -16.78 27.94 -8.65
C LEU A 207 -17.77 28.76 -9.47
N ASN A 208 -17.39 29.95 -9.95
CA ASN A 208 -18.24 30.79 -10.79
C ASN A 208 -18.44 30.25 -12.22
N MET A 209 -17.68 29.25 -12.63
CA MET A 209 -17.82 28.55 -13.92
C MET A 209 -18.70 27.29 -13.80
N ILE A 210 -19.05 26.86 -12.58
CA ILE A 210 -19.85 25.67 -12.35
C ILE A 210 -21.35 26.02 -12.47
N PRO A 211 -22.13 25.30 -13.30
CA PRO A 211 -23.57 25.47 -13.36
C PRO A 211 -24.25 25.24 -12.00
N SER A 212 -25.34 25.97 -11.76
CA SER A 212 -26.16 25.77 -10.57
C SER A 212 -27.10 24.56 -10.75
N PRO A 213 -27.32 23.73 -9.71
CA PRO A 213 -26.74 23.84 -8.38
C PRO A 213 -25.33 23.22 -8.31
N ILE A 214 -24.38 23.95 -7.72
CA ILE A 214 -22.97 23.53 -7.58
C ILE A 214 -22.85 22.14 -6.93
N ARG A 215 -23.77 21.79 -6.03
CA ARG A 215 -23.81 20.50 -5.32
C ARG A 215 -23.86 19.29 -6.24
N ASP A 216 -24.44 19.43 -7.43
CA ASP A 216 -24.57 18.33 -8.38
C ASP A 216 -23.26 18.09 -9.14
N SER A 217 -22.39 19.11 -9.20
CA SER A 217 -21.11 19.08 -9.92
C SER A 217 -19.89 18.77 -9.04
N ILE A 218 -20.05 18.78 -7.71
CA ILE A 218 -18.99 18.47 -6.75
C ILE A 218 -19.14 17.07 -6.16
N VAL A 219 -18.04 16.52 -5.69
CA VAL A 219 -18.04 15.27 -4.90
C VAL A 219 -18.80 15.46 -3.59
N GLY A 220 -19.34 14.36 -3.04
CA GLY A 220 -20.03 14.39 -1.75
C GLY A 220 -19.08 14.68 -0.59
N SER A 221 -17.81 14.27 -0.71
CA SER A 221 -16.82 14.40 0.34
C SER A 221 -15.37 14.43 -0.16
N CYS A 222 -14.47 14.91 0.70
CA CYS A 222 -13.03 14.88 0.52
C CYS A 222 -12.31 14.68 1.84
N VAL A 223 -11.03 14.37 1.76
CA VAL A 223 -10.12 14.32 2.90
C VAL A 223 -8.95 15.27 2.71
N ASN A 224 -8.73 16.10 3.73
CA ASN A 224 -7.47 16.80 3.91
C ASN A 224 -6.52 15.95 4.74
N VAL A 225 -5.27 15.81 4.30
CA VAL A 225 -4.19 15.32 5.15
C VAL A 225 -3.66 16.49 5.96
N ILE A 226 -3.92 16.47 7.26
CA ILE A 226 -3.58 17.56 8.18
C ILE A 226 -2.09 17.52 8.55
N THR A 227 -1.61 16.34 8.93
CA THR A 227 -0.23 16.15 9.37
C THR A 227 0.27 14.75 9.01
N LEU A 228 1.55 14.67 8.66
CA LEU A 228 2.35 13.45 8.68
C LEU A 228 3.37 13.58 9.81
N LYS A 229 3.25 12.75 10.85
CA LYS A 229 4.05 12.89 12.07
C LYS A 229 4.77 11.59 12.41
N VAL A 230 6.07 11.68 12.70
CA VAL A 230 6.84 10.58 13.30
C VAL A 230 6.51 10.56 14.79
N LYS A 231 5.73 9.58 15.24
CA LYS A 231 5.33 9.42 16.65
C LYS A 231 6.41 8.78 17.48
N GLU A 232 7.03 7.74 16.92
CA GLU A 232 8.03 6.92 17.59
C GLU A 232 9.17 6.65 16.61
N SER A 233 10.38 6.58 17.15
CA SER A 233 11.59 6.24 16.42
C SER A 233 12.47 5.37 17.30
N GLU A 234 12.83 4.19 16.82
CA GLU A 234 13.71 3.25 17.53
C GLU A 234 15.16 3.72 17.57
N VAL A 235 15.46 4.75 16.77
CA VAL A 235 16.81 5.30 16.60
C VAL A 235 17.00 6.64 17.30
N GLY A 236 15.94 7.11 17.99
CA GLY A 236 15.90 8.42 18.62
C GLY A 236 15.82 9.57 17.61
N PHE A 237 16.07 10.77 18.11
CA PHE A 237 16.14 12.00 17.31
C PHE A 237 17.48 12.71 17.62
N PRO A 238 18.03 13.50 16.68
CA PRO A 238 17.48 13.86 15.37
C PRO A 238 17.64 12.77 14.29
N ILE A 239 16.78 12.79 13.27
CA ILE A 239 16.88 11.94 12.07
C ILE A 239 16.81 12.75 10.78
N LYS A 240 17.54 12.30 9.76
CA LYS A 240 17.49 12.85 8.39
C LYS A 240 16.68 11.90 7.52
N VAL A 241 15.42 12.24 7.27
CA VAL A 241 14.45 11.38 6.57
C VAL A 241 14.25 11.82 5.12
N PHE A 242 14.22 10.86 4.20
CA PHE A 242 13.91 11.06 2.78
C PHE A 242 13.05 9.91 2.26
N GLY A 243 12.63 9.97 1.00
CA GLY A 243 11.73 8.99 0.39
C GLY A 243 10.37 9.59 0.06
N THR A 244 9.32 8.76 0.06
CA THR A 244 7.99 9.14 -0.42
C THR A 244 6.87 8.76 0.53
N VAL A 245 5.84 9.59 0.59
CA VAL A 245 4.51 9.23 1.08
C VAL A 245 3.50 9.56 -0.02
N VAL A 246 2.77 8.55 -0.46
CA VAL A 246 1.79 8.63 -1.54
C VAL A 246 0.40 8.37 -0.97
N ALA A 247 -0.58 9.15 -1.37
CA ALA A 247 -2.00 8.82 -1.20
C ALA A 247 -2.57 8.27 -2.50
N ARG A 248 -3.44 7.26 -2.38
CA ARG A 248 -4.28 6.72 -3.46
C ARG A 248 -5.73 6.73 -3.01
N ASP A 249 -6.61 7.13 -3.92
CA ASP A 249 -8.05 7.15 -3.71
C ASP A 249 -8.78 6.62 -4.95
N GLN A 250 -10.10 6.51 -4.86
CA GLN A 250 -10.97 5.89 -5.88
C GLN A 250 -11.13 6.69 -7.18
N VAL A 251 -10.47 7.84 -7.32
CA VAL A 251 -10.53 8.61 -8.57
C VAL A 251 -9.78 7.89 -9.67
N ASP A 252 -8.58 7.40 -9.37
CA ASP A 252 -7.71 6.69 -10.32
C ASP A 252 -6.67 5.76 -9.66
N TYR A 253 -6.64 5.65 -8.33
CA TYR A 253 -5.64 4.91 -7.55
C TYR A 253 -4.17 5.25 -7.85
N ARG A 254 -3.92 6.33 -8.59
CA ARG A 254 -2.57 6.75 -8.97
C ARG A 254 -1.91 7.57 -7.88
N CYS A 255 -0.61 7.80 -8.03
CA CYS A 255 0.15 8.51 -7.02
C CYS A 255 -0.31 9.96 -6.88
N VAL A 256 -0.77 10.32 -5.67
CA VAL A 256 -0.84 11.70 -5.18
C VAL A 256 0.23 11.86 -4.10
N TYR A 257 1.36 12.47 -4.46
CA TYR A 257 2.47 12.66 -3.52
C TYR A 257 2.11 13.65 -2.40
N LEU A 258 2.27 13.20 -1.16
CA LEU A 258 2.12 14.01 0.04
C LEU A 258 3.48 14.43 0.62
N PHE A 259 4.51 13.62 0.39
CA PHE A 259 5.89 13.89 0.75
C PHE A 259 6.79 13.22 -0.29
N ARG A 260 7.81 13.93 -0.78
CA ARG A 260 8.83 13.41 -1.70
C ARG A 260 10.12 14.17 -1.48
N ARG A 261 11.16 13.47 -1.03
CA ARG A 261 12.51 14.01 -0.84
C ARG A 261 13.52 12.98 -1.31
N GLU A 262 14.57 13.45 -1.98
CA GLU A 262 15.68 12.59 -2.39
C GLU A 262 16.73 12.48 -1.28
N ARG A 263 17.61 11.48 -1.38
CA ARG A 263 18.73 11.29 -0.43
C ARG A 263 19.61 12.53 -0.30
N GLY A 264 19.77 13.30 -1.37
CA GLY A 264 20.56 14.53 -1.40
C GLY A 264 19.90 15.73 -0.70
N ASP A 265 18.60 15.66 -0.42
CA ASP A 265 17.81 16.71 0.25
C ASP A 265 16.90 16.09 1.34
N PRO A 266 17.47 15.43 2.37
CA PRO A 266 16.66 14.83 3.42
C PRO A 266 16.10 15.91 4.35
N GLN A 267 14.89 15.70 4.86
CA GLN A 267 14.32 16.55 5.89
C GLN A 267 14.89 16.19 7.26
N LEU A 268 15.37 17.19 8.02
CA LEU A 268 15.77 17.00 9.41
C LEU A 268 14.54 17.02 10.34
N ILE A 269 14.39 15.96 11.15
CA ILE A 269 13.42 15.89 12.24
C ILE A 269 14.17 15.86 13.56
N THR A 270 13.93 16.85 14.43
CA THR A 270 14.68 17.05 15.67
C THR A 270 14.02 16.47 16.92
N SER A 271 12.72 16.13 16.86
CA SER A 271 11.98 15.61 18.02
C SER A 271 10.79 14.74 17.61
N ALA A 272 10.22 14.04 18.59
CA ALA A 272 9.00 13.24 18.45
C ALA A 272 7.74 14.06 18.10
N ASP A 273 7.83 15.40 18.18
CA ASP A 273 6.78 16.30 17.71
C ASP A 273 6.95 16.74 16.26
N GLY A 274 8.06 16.33 15.64
CA GLY A 274 8.40 16.68 14.28
C GLY A 274 7.44 16.11 13.24
N LYS A 275 7.13 16.95 12.26
CA LYS A 275 6.22 16.66 11.15
C LYS A 275 7.01 16.63 9.85
N LEU A 276 6.68 15.70 8.96
CA LEU A 276 7.11 15.78 7.58
C LEU A 276 6.46 17.00 6.92
N THR A 277 7.23 17.74 6.13
CA THR A 277 6.73 18.89 5.38
C THR A 277 5.90 18.39 4.22
N LEU A 278 4.58 18.49 4.38
CA LEU A 278 3.62 18.11 3.34
C LEU A 278 3.81 18.95 2.07
N MET A 279 3.75 18.27 0.94
CA MET A 279 3.65 18.87 -0.39
C MET A 279 2.22 19.32 -0.67
N ASP A 280 2.10 20.19 -1.68
CA ASP A 280 0.82 20.58 -2.25
C ASP A 280 0.31 19.45 -3.17
N PRO A 281 -0.82 18.79 -2.84
CA PRO A 281 -1.32 17.71 -3.67
C PRO A 281 -1.83 18.27 -5.01
N CYS A 282 -1.71 17.47 -6.09
CA CYS A 282 -2.17 17.86 -7.42
C CYS A 282 -3.71 18.08 -7.47
N ARG A 283 -4.44 17.42 -6.56
CA ARG A 283 -5.89 17.51 -6.37
C ARG A 283 -6.31 17.15 -4.93
N GLY A 284 -7.54 17.49 -4.55
CA GLY A 284 -8.17 16.92 -3.35
C GLY A 284 -8.26 15.39 -3.39
N LEU A 285 -8.17 14.76 -2.22
CA LEU A 285 -8.36 13.33 -2.05
C LEU A 285 -9.84 13.05 -1.83
N VAL A 286 -10.43 12.23 -2.69
CA VAL A 286 -11.86 11.91 -2.73
C VAL A 286 -12.05 10.45 -2.33
N PRO A 287 -12.36 10.16 -1.06
CA PRO A 287 -12.80 8.82 -0.69
C PRO A 287 -14.27 8.63 -1.05
N GLU A 288 -14.59 7.52 -1.70
CA GLU A 288 -15.90 6.92 -1.53
C GLU A 288 -15.98 6.35 -0.10
N ASP A 289 -15.03 5.45 0.24
CA ASP A 289 -14.89 4.88 1.58
C ASP A 289 -13.44 4.86 2.09
N ARG A 290 -12.42 4.76 1.21
CA ARG A 290 -11.02 4.54 1.60
C ARG A 290 -10.01 5.45 0.93
N ILE A 291 -8.93 5.73 1.66
CA ILE A 291 -7.68 6.29 1.11
C ILE A 291 -6.54 5.43 1.61
N TYR A 292 -5.66 5.06 0.69
CA TYR A 292 -4.46 4.26 0.96
C TYR A 292 -3.26 5.19 1.01
N PHE A 293 -2.53 5.17 2.12
CA PHE A 293 -1.27 5.89 2.26
C PHE A 293 -0.13 4.89 2.18
N GLU A 294 0.61 4.92 1.07
CA GLU A 294 1.86 4.18 0.92
C GLU A 294 3.01 5.02 1.47
N MET A 295 3.84 4.41 2.30
CA MET A 295 5.04 5.01 2.86
C MET A 295 6.24 4.21 2.38
N ASP A 296 7.24 4.91 1.87
CA ASP A 296 8.59 4.38 1.66
C ASP A 296 9.58 5.46 2.12
N LEU A 297 9.80 5.49 3.43
CA LEU A 297 10.66 6.45 4.10
C LEU A 297 11.95 5.77 4.53
N LYS A 298 13.06 6.46 4.31
CA LYS A 298 14.41 6.02 4.65
C LYS A 298 15.11 7.09 5.47
N ILE A 299 16.07 6.68 6.29
CA ILE A 299 16.92 7.60 7.05
C ILE A 299 18.39 7.46 6.64
N VAL A 300 19.13 8.56 6.75
CA VAL A 300 20.59 8.57 6.61
C VAL A 300 21.22 8.55 8.00
N ARG A 301 22.05 7.54 8.28
CA ARG A 301 22.81 7.39 9.52
C ARG A 301 24.10 8.19 9.51
N ASP A 302 24.71 8.29 10.69
CA ASP A 302 26.08 8.76 10.83
C ASP A 302 27.01 7.82 10.05
N GLY A 303 27.84 8.38 9.15
CA GLY A 303 28.63 7.61 8.18
C GLY A 303 27.98 7.43 6.81
N GLY A 304 26.72 7.86 6.63
CA GLY A 304 26.05 7.92 5.33
C GLY A 304 25.31 6.64 4.92
N GLU A 305 25.25 5.64 5.80
CA GLU A 305 24.45 4.43 5.62
C GLU A 305 22.96 4.77 5.54
N VAL A 306 22.21 3.98 4.75
CA VAL A 306 20.79 4.18 4.50
C VAL A 306 20.02 3.00 5.06
N GLU A 307 19.00 3.29 5.85
CA GLU A 307 18.11 2.27 6.42
C GLU A 307 16.65 2.60 6.11
N ASP A 308 15.85 1.56 5.91
CA ASP A 308 14.39 1.69 5.83
C ASP A 308 13.84 2.13 7.19
N PHE A 309 13.09 3.23 7.19
CA PHE A 309 12.59 3.88 8.39
C PHE A 309 11.11 3.58 8.64
N SER A 310 10.29 3.68 7.59
CA SER A 310 8.86 3.36 7.62
C SER A 310 8.44 2.94 6.23
N LYS A 311 7.95 1.70 6.07
CA LYS A 311 7.68 1.15 4.75
C LYS A 311 6.46 0.26 4.74
N GLY A 312 5.37 0.69 4.10
CA GLY A 312 4.11 -0.04 4.15
C GLY A 312 2.90 0.80 3.73
N VAL A 313 1.72 0.18 3.81
CA VAL A 313 0.45 0.82 3.48
C VAL A 313 -0.43 0.93 4.71
N ILE A 314 -1.05 2.08 4.91
CA ILE A 314 -2.13 2.24 5.89
C ILE A 314 -3.38 2.82 5.25
N VAL A 315 -4.53 2.45 5.79
CA VAL A 315 -5.83 2.79 5.22
C VAL A 315 -6.56 3.75 6.13
N PHE A 316 -6.94 4.91 5.60
CA PHE A 316 -8.04 5.69 6.15
C PHE A 316 -9.35 5.09 5.64
N ASN A 317 -10.21 4.64 6.55
CA ASN A 317 -11.53 4.10 6.23
C ASN A 317 -12.61 5.01 6.84
N ARG A 318 -13.44 5.62 5.99
CA ARG A 318 -14.52 6.53 6.39
C ARG A 318 -15.51 5.88 7.35
N ALA A 319 -15.80 4.58 7.21
CA ALA A 319 -16.71 3.87 8.11
C ALA A 319 -16.19 3.81 9.56
N ARG A 320 -14.87 3.97 9.77
CA ARG A 320 -14.26 4.02 11.11
C ARG A 320 -14.25 5.42 11.72
N LEU A 321 -14.60 6.47 10.97
CA LEU A 321 -14.66 7.83 11.47
C LEU A 321 -16.01 8.08 12.17
N PRO A 322 -16.04 8.31 13.50
CA PRO A 322 -17.30 8.54 14.21
C PRO A 322 -18.08 9.72 13.63
N ASN A 323 -19.41 9.63 13.61
CA ASN A 323 -20.29 10.63 12.99
C ASN A 323 -20.16 12.04 13.59
N ASP A 324 -19.77 12.14 14.86
CA ASP A 324 -19.54 13.38 15.60
C ASP A 324 -18.13 13.96 15.38
N LYS A 325 -17.22 13.19 14.77
CA LYS A 325 -15.84 13.59 14.52
C LYS A 325 -15.61 13.92 13.05
N GLN A 326 -14.82 14.96 12.82
CA GLN A 326 -14.35 15.36 11.49
C GLN A 326 -12.92 14.93 11.24
N THR A 327 -12.21 14.40 12.24
CA THR A 327 -10.78 14.08 12.16
C THR A 327 -10.47 12.69 12.66
N MET A 328 -9.55 12.00 11.99
CA MET A 328 -9.05 10.68 12.41
C MET A 328 -7.55 10.57 12.14
N GLY A 329 -6.82 9.97 13.07
CA GLY A 329 -5.43 9.54 12.88
C GLY A 329 -5.38 8.07 12.52
N VAL A 330 -4.57 7.73 11.52
CA VAL A 330 -4.18 6.36 11.19
C VAL A 330 -2.66 6.26 11.30
N SER A 331 -2.13 5.13 11.77
CA SER A 331 -0.69 4.99 12.01
C SER A 331 -0.14 3.73 11.38
N LEU A 332 1.05 3.85 10.79
CA LEU A 332 1.87 2.72 10.34
C LEU A 332 2.91 2.43 11.42
N ASN A 333 2.88 1.22 11.98
CA ASN A 333 3.96 0.69 12.81
C ASN A 333 4.81 -0.21 11.92
N SER A 334 5.97 0.28 11.50
CA SER A 334 6.78 -0.42 10.50
C SER A 334 8.26 -0.05 10.58
N TYR A 335 9.14 -1.03 10.40
CA TYR A 335 10.60 -0.90 10.48
C TYR A 335 11.05 -0.16 11.74
N LEU A 336 11.66 1.02 11.62
CA LEU A 336 12.29 1.71 12.75
C LEU A 336 11.38 2.77 13.38
N SER A 337 10.09 2.79 13.01
CA SER A 337 9.23 3.94 13.33
C SER A 337 7.77 3.61 13.56
N ARG A 338 7.06 4.63 14.06
CA ARG A 338 5.60 4.74 13.97
C ARG A 338 5.26 6.08 13.34
N VAL A 339 4.62 6.06 12.18
CA VAL A 339 4.24 7.29 11.45
C VAL A 339 2.71 7.43 11.46
N GLU A 340 2.21 8.56 11.94
CA GLU A 340 0.78 8.90 11.96
C GLU A 340 0.44 9.83 10.80
N VAL A 341 -0.59 9.47 10.03
CA VAL A 341 -1.30 10.35 9.10
C VAL A 341 -2.57 10.81 9.79
N ARG A 342 -2.73 12.13 9.94
CA ARG A 342 -3.96 12.71 10.49
C ARG A 342 -4.78 13.32 9.38
N CYS A 343 -6.03 12.93 9.28
CA CYS A 343 -6.95 13.31 8.22
C CYS A 343 -8.13 14.13 8.76
N ALA A 344 -8.62 15.07 7.96
CA ALA A 344 -9.87 15.79 8.17
C ALA A 344 -10.85 15.48 7.03
N TYR A 345 -12.02 14.95 7.38
CA TYR A 345 -13.11 14.68 6.45
C TYR A 345 -13.97 15.93 6.24
N VAL A 346 -14.25 16.24 4.98
CA VAL A 346 -14.98 17.43 4.55
C VAL A 346 -16.18 17.01 3.72
N VAL A 347 -17.37 17.45 4.11
CA VAL A 347 -18.63 17.18 3.40
C VAL A 347 -18.95 18.34 2.45
N TYR A 348 -19.38 18.03 1.23
CA TYR A 348 -19.59 18.98 0.13
C TYR A 348 -18.39 19.93 -0.06
N PRO A 349 -17.18 19.39 -0.36
CA PRO A 349 -15.96 20.16 -0.39
C PRO A 349 -15.86 21.10 -1.60
N ILE A 350 -15.22 22.24 -1.36
CA ILE A 350 -14.60 23.10 -2.36
C ILE A 350 -13.11 23.23 -2.04
N GLU A 351 -12.28 23.38 -3.06
CA GLU A 351 -10.85 23.60 -2.91
C GLU A 351 -10.57 25.10 -2.72
N ALA A 352 -9.93 25.44 -1.61
CA ALA A 352 -9.36 26.76 -1.36
C ALA A 352 -7.88 26.74 -1.76
N THR A 353 -7.49 27.51 -2.77
CA THR A 353 -6.07 27.79 -3.03
C THR A 353 -5.68 29.09 -2.34
N ILE A 354 -4.66 29.03 -1.49
CA ILE A 354 -4.22 30.12 -0.61
C ILE A 354 -2.92 30.73 -1.15
N GLU A 355 -2.88 32.05 -1.21
CA GLU A 355 -1.68 32.84 -1.49
C GLU A 355 -1.56 33.96 -0.46
N VAL A 356 -0.36 34.16 0.08
CA VAL A 356 -0.09 35.19 1.11
C VAL A 356 0.94 36.17 0.57
N ASN A 357 0.54 37.43 0.44
CA ASN A 357 1.33 38.50 -0.14
C ASN A 357 1.62 39.62 0.88
N ILE A 358 2.85 40.11 0.91
CA ILE A 358 3.28 41.26 1.69
C ILE A 358 3.22 42.49 0.78
N LEU A 359 2.18 43.31 0.96
CA LEU A 359 1.92 44.47 0.09
C LEU A 359 2.76 45.69 0.47
N LYS A 360 3.00 45.92 1.77
CA LYS A 360 3.76 47.07 2.28
C LYS A 360 4.50 46.70 3.55
N GLY A 361 5.67 47.31 3.77
CA GLY A 361 6.48 47.20 4.97
C GLY A 361 7.23 45.86 5.10
N PRO A 362 8.31 45.81 5.89
CA PRO A 362 8.98 44.55 6.20
C PRO A 362 8.04 43.66 7.04
N CYS A 363 7.97 42.38 6.71
CA CYS A 363 7.18 41.40 7.45
C CYS A 363 7.92 40.05 7.48
N SER A 364 8.30 39.61 8.68
CA SER A 364 8.80 38.26 8.91
C SER A 364 7.62 37.33 9.23
N VAL A 365 7.23 36.52 8.27
CA VAL A 365 6.25 35.46 8.48
C VAL A 365 7.00 34.23 8.96
N SER A 366 6.71 33.76 10.17
CA SER A 366 7.33 32.55 10.75
C SER A 366 6.52 31.29 10.46
N ARG A 367 5.19 31.40 10.42
CA ARG A 367 4.29 30.26 10.22
C ARG A 367 2.97 30.70 9.60
N VAL A 368 2.44 29.89 8.69
CA VAL A 368 1.07 30.04 8.16
C VAL A 368 0.35 28.73 8.38
N ILE A 369 -0.84 28.79 8.98
CA ILE A 369 -1.66 27.62 9.26
C ILE A 369 -3.08 27.79 8.68
N ALA A 370 -3.69 26.68 8.28
CA ALA A 370 -5.12 26.58 8.01
C ALA A 370 -5.80 25.74 9.09
N ALA A 371 -6.89 26.26 9.65
CA ALA A 371 -7.68 25.56 10.67
C ALA A 371 -9.16 25.90 10.51
N THR A 372 -10.03 25.05 11.05
CA THR A 372 -11.46 25.35 11.15
C THR A 372 -11.75 26.04 12.48
N THR A 373 -12.73 26.94 12.52
CA THR A 373 -13.09 27.74 13.71
C THR A 373 -13.52 26.90 14.91
N LYS A 374 -13.92 25.64 14.68
CA LYS A 374 -14.35 24.70 15.73
C LYS A 374 -13.24 23.75 16.17
N ASN A 375 -12.08 23.73 15.50
CA ASN A 375 -11.07 22.72 15.74
C ASN A 375 -9.63 23.22 15.46
N TYR A 376 -9.17 24.16 16.28
CA TYR A 376 -7.80 24.71 16.20
C TYR A 376 -6.70 23.69 16.55
N GLU A 377 -7.05 22.62 17.27
CA GLU A 377 -6.12 21.57 17.66
C GLU A 377 -5.51 20.86 16.44
N TYR A 378 -6.28 20.74 15.35
CA TYR A 378 -5.84 20.08 14.11
C TYR A 378 -5.67 21.08 12.97
N SER A 379 -4.69 21.96 13.13
CA SER A 379 -4.25 22.90 12.10
C SER A 379 -3.29 22.26 11.09
N MET A 380 -3.49 22.59 9.81
CA MET A 380 -2.55 22.29 8.72
C MET A 380 -1.48 23.35 8.64
N ASP A 381 -0.22 22.94 8.58
CA ASP A 381 0.89 23.83 8.31
C ASP A 381 0.99 24.07 6.79
N LEU A 382 0.78 25.32 6.37
CA LEU A 382 0.95 25.76 4.98
C LEU A 382 2.36 26.30 4.73
N TYR A 383 2.97 26.84 5.79
CA TYR A 383 4.35 27.32 5.81
C TYR A 383 4.89 27.29 7.24
N ASN A 384 6.15 26.90 7.38
CA ASN A 384 6.89 26.97 8.63
C ASN A 384 8.34 27.36 8.31
N GLY A 385 8.72 28.60 8.63
CA GLY A 385 10.05 29.17 8.37
C GLY A 385 11.10 28.79 9.41
N GLY A 386 10.71 28.11 10.51
CA GLY A 386 11.61 27.77 11.60
C GLY A 386 12.30 28.99 12.23
N GLU A 387 13.53 28.80 12.72
CA GLU A 387 14.39 29.87 13.25
C GLU A 387 14.97 30.77 12.16
N ALA A 388 14.95 30.31 10.90
CA ALA A 388 15.38 31.04 9.71
C ALA A 388 14.20 31.71 9.01
N ALA A 389 13.27 32.30 9.77
CA ALA A 389 12.26 33.21 9.23
C ALA A 389 12.99 34.47 8.72
N ALA A 390 13.65 34.34 7.57
CA ALA A 390 14.26 35.44 6.85
C ALA A 390 13.16 36.47 6.58
N GLU A 391 13.53 37.76 6.56
CA GLU A 391 12.67 38.73 5.89
C GLU A 391 12.35 38.14 4.52
N VAL A 392 11.06 37.96 4.23
CA VAL A 392 10.66 37.41 2.95
C VAL A 392 11.04 38.48 1.92
N GLU A 393 12.22 38.35 1.30
CA GLU A 393 12.67 39.26 0.24
C GLU A 393 11.65 39.24 -0.91
N ALA A 394 11.01 38.08 -1.10
CA ALA A 394 9.83 37.93 -1.93
C ALA A 394 8.60 38.58 -1.29
N ARG A 395 7.85 39.36 -2.08
CA ARG A 395 6.52 39.88 -1.68
C ARG A 395 5.46 38.78 -1.46
N THR A 396 5.82 37.49 -1.56
CA THR A 396 4.92 36.34 -1.43
C THR A 396 5.56 35.29 -0.55
N VAL A 397 4.81 34.79 0.44
CA VAL A 397 5.28 33.75 1.36
C VAL A 397 5.36 32.41 0.61
N PRO A 398 6.49 31.67 0.67
CA PRO A 398 6.68 30.42 -0.06
C PRO A 398 5.98 29.26 0.66
N LEU A 399 4.66 29.18 0.51
CA LEU A 399 3.87 28.09 1.08
C LEU A 399 4.29 26.72 0.51
N SER A 400 4.57 25.75 1.37
CA SER A 400 4.84 24.35 0.97
C SER A 400 3.56 23.64 0.53
N ARG A 401 2.41 24.11 1.02
CA ARG A 401 1.08 23.63 0.68
C ARG A 401 0.13 24.82 0.53
N ARG A 402 -0.65 24.84 -0.56
CA ARG A 402 -1.54 25.96 -0.90
C ARG A 402 -2.99 25.55 -0.91
N VAL A 403 -3.28 24.25 -1.04
CA VAL A 403 -4.64 23.74 -1.19
C VAL A 403 -5.17 23.17 0.11
N VAL A 404 -6.40 23.57 0.44
CA VAL A 404 -7.20 23.04 1.54
C VAL A 404 -8.63 22.81 1.05
N ALA A 405 -9.18 21.62 1.25
CA ALA A 405 -10.60 21.38 1.05
C ALA A 405 -11.40 21.99 2.22
N VAL A 406 -12.47 22.72 1.94
CA VAL A 406 -13.38 23.26 2.96
C VAL A 406 -14.83 22.99 2.59
N PRO A 407 -15.77 22.95 3.54
CA PRO A 407 -17.19 22.80 3.22
C PRO A 407 -17.70 23.97 2.36
N LEU A 408 -18.55 23.66 1.38
CA LEU A 408 -19.22 24.65 0.56
C LEU A 408 -19.98 25.66 1.45
N GLY A 409 -19.60 26.92 1.37
CA GLY A 409 -20.14 28.00 2.18
C GLY A 409 -19.84 29.38 1.57
N ARG A 410 -20.28 30.44 2.24
CA ARG A 410 -19.95 31.82 1.83
C ARG A 410 -18.61 32.22 2.44
N SER A 411 -17.65 32.60 1.62
CA SER A 411 -16.38 33.18 2.07
C SER A 411 -15.90 34.24 1.09
N THR A 412 -15.17 35.23 1.58
CA THR A 412 -14.59 36.31 0.76
C THR A 412 -13.31 35.81 0.08
N GLU A 413 -13.18 36.06 -1.22
CA GLU A 413 -12.02 35.66 -2.03
C GLU A 413 -10.73 36.41 -1.65
N MET A 414 -10.83 37.59 -1.03
CA MET A 414 -9.66 38.34 -0.58
C MET A 414 -9.88 38.95 0.80
N MET A 415 -8.83 38.91 1.61
CA MET A 415 -8.79 39.52 2.93
C MET A 415 -7.48 40.31 3.11
N HIS A 416 -7.56 41.52 3.65
CA HIS A 416 -6.40 42.34 3.99
C HIS A 416 -6.22 42.40 5.50
N TYR A 417 -5.01 42.11 5.96
CA TYR A 417 -4.62 42.10 7.36
C TYR A 417 -3.50 43.11 7.61
N ARG A 418 -3.56 43.81 8.74
CA ARG A 418 -2.49 44.68 9.21
C ARG A 418 -1.71 43.96 10.31
N LEU A 419 -0.44 43.65 10.05
CA LEU A 419 0.48 43.05 11.02
C LEU A 419 1.58 44.06 11.34
N GLY A 420 1.38 44.84 12.42
CA GLY A 420 2.27 45.95 12.75
C GLY A 420 2.24 47.04 11.66
N SER A 421 3.39 47.38 11.10
CA SER A 421 3.52 48.30 9.96
C SER A 421 3.28 47.62 8.60
N ALA A 422 3.21 46.28 8.58
CA ALA A 422 3.02 45.53 7.35
C ALA A 422 1.54 45.41 6.96
N LEU A 423 1.29 45.49 5.66
CA LEU A 423 0.00 45.15 5.06
C LEU A 423 0.14 43.82 4.35
N VAL A 424 -0.61 42.81 4.80
CA VAL A 424 -0.62 41.46 4.26
C VAL A 424 -1.95 41.19 3.58
N GLU A 425 -1.90 40.59 2.39
CA GLU A 425 -3.06 40.15 1.64
C GLU A 425 -3.10 38.63 1.61
N VAL A 426 -4.25 38.07 1.94
CA VAL A 426 -4.55 36.65 1.75
C VAL A 426 -5.54 36.55 0.60
N LYS A 427 -5.10 35.94 -0.50
CA LYS A 427 -5.95 35.62 -1.64
C LYS A 427 -6.42 34.17 -1.55
N LEU A 428 -7.71 33.96 -1.79
CA LEU A 428 -8.37 32.67 -1.85
C LEU A 428 -8.98 32.51 -3.25
N VAL A 429 -8.58 31.47 -3.95
CA VAL A 429 -9.23 31.04 -5.19
C VAL A 429 -10.03 29.78 -4.90
N TRP A 430 -11.33 29.84 -5.17
CA TRP A 430 -12.23 28.73 -4.96
C TRP A 430 -12.42 27.92 -6.23
N THR A 431 -12.03 26.65 -6.18
CA THR A 431 -12.27 25.68 -7.24
C THR A 431 -13.23 24.61 -6.75
N ALA A 432 -14.02 24.06 -7.67
CA ALA A 432 -14.79 22.87 -7.37
C ALA A 432 -13.85 21.69 -7.13
N VAL A 433 -14.23 20.78 -6.23
CA VAL A 433 -13.70 19.42 -6.30
C VAL A 433 -14.63 18.63 -7.22
N PRO A 434 -14.26 18.44 -8.50
CA PRO A 434 -15.15 17.80 -9.46
C PRO A 434 -15.30 16.34 -9.10
N ARG A 435 -16.48 15.79 -9.42
CA ARG A 435 -16.60 14.34 -9.56
C ARG A 435 -15.67 13.90 -10.69
N ARG A 436 -14.70 13.07 -10.35
CA ARG A 436 -13.70 12.53 -11.26
C ARG A 436 -13.73 11.04 -11.06
N GLU A 437 -14.11 10.34 -12.10
CA GLU A 437 -14.01 8.90 -12.17
C GLU A 437 -13.37 8.63 -13.52
N ARG A 438 -12.30 7.85 -13.51
CA ARG A 438 -11.78 7.32 -14.75
C ARG A 438 -12.60 6.08 -15.08
N GLN A 439 -13.39 6.18 -16.15
CA GLN A 439 -14.17 5.04 -16.67
C GLN A 439 -13.21 3.89 -17.01
N ASP A 440 -13.67 2.66 -16.79
CA ASP A 440 -12.96 1.42 -17.11
C ASP A 440 -11.63 1.20 -16.36
N MET A 441 -11.48 1.79 -15.16
CA MET A 441 -10.34 1.50 -14.27
C MET A 441 -10.33 0.08 -13.74
N ILE A 442 -11.52 -0.52 -13.60
CA ILE A 442 -11.67 -1.89 -13.14
C ILE A 442 -12.20 -2.69 -14.32
N LYS A 443 -11.45 -3.73 -14.69
CA LYS A 443 -11.89 -4.72 -15.67
C LYS A 443 -12.07 -6.04 -14.94
N ASP A 444 -13.27 -6.61 -15.01
CA ASP A 444 -13.51 -7.96 -14.50
C ASP A 444 -13.21 -8.98 -15.60
N VAL A 445 -12.41 -9.99 -15.27
CA VAL A 445 -12.14 -11.16 -16.10
C VAL A 445 -12.46 -12.37 -15.24
N GLY A 446 -13.67 -12.89 -15.44
CA GLY A 446 -14.26 -13.92 -14.58
C GLY A 446 -14.28 -13.48 -13.10
N ASP A 447 -13.58 -14.18 -12.22
CA ASP A 447 -13.49 -13.87 -10.77
C ASP A 447 -12.39 -12.84 -10.41
N GLU A 448 -11.55 -12.44 -11.37
CA GLU A 448 -10.48 -11.45 -11.15
C GLU A 448 -10.92 -10.03 -11.51
N SER A 449 -10.76 -9.07 -10.58
CA SER A 449 -10.94 -7.64 -10.84
C SER A 449 -9.58 -6.95 -11.00
N LEU A 450 -9.24 -6.60 -12.24
CA LEU A 450 -7.98 -5.94 -12.59
C LEU A 450 -8.09 -4.43 -12.48
N LEU A 451 -7.02 -3.81 -11.96
CA LEU A 451 -6.85 -2.36 -12.00
C LEU A 451 -6.03 -1.94 -13.24
N MET A 452 -6.58 -1.03 -14.05
CA MET A 452 -6.07 -0.68 -15.40
C MET A 452 -5.30 0.65 -15.51
#